data_AF-A0A656G757-F1
#
_entry.id   AF-A0A656G757-F1
#
_cell.length_a   1.000
_cell.length_b   1.000
_cell.length_c   1.000
_cell.angle_alpha   90.00
_cell.angle_beta   90.00
_cell.angle_gamma   90.00
#
_symmetry.space_group_name_H-M   'P 1'
#
loop_
_entity.id
_entity.type
_entity.pdbx_description
1 polymer ?
#
loop_
_entity_poly.entity_id
_entity_poly.type
_entity_poly.pdbx_seq_one_letter_code
_entity_poly.pdbx_strand_id
1 'polypeptide(L)' 'YGAFEIFARSMSQRYFDSVKMLIGVDNKREVGELLQTFKGQHGALPRWQFNTFNPDVLLGYEMLGTRS' A
#
# COMPACT_ATOMS: atom_id res chain seq x y z
N TYR A 1 12.28 -8.15 1.46
CA TYR A 1 10.94 -8.19 2.07
C TYR A 1 9.92 -7.95 0.96
N GLY A 2 8.71 -8.52 1.10
CA GLY A 2 7.64 -8.42 0.11
C GLY A 2 6.36 -7.86 0.71
N ALA A 3 5.27 -7.89 -0.03
CA ALA A 3 3.96 -7.44 0.45
C ALA A 3 3.53 -8.22 1.70
N PHE A 4 2.81 -7.56 2.63
CA PHE A 4 2.13 -8.29 3.69
C PHE A 4 1.12 -9.26 3.09
N GLU A 5 0.91 -10.42 3.72
CA GLU A 5 0.07 -11.48 3.17
C GLU A 5 -1.35 -10.99 2.83
N ILE A 6 -1.91 -10.11 3.66
CA ILE A 6 -3.21 -9.48 3.42
C ILE A 6 -3.26 -8.71 2.08
N PHE A 7 -2.16 -8.04 1.69
CA PHE A 7 -2.09 -7.30 0.43
C PHE A 7 -1.59 -8.15 -0.74
N ALA A 8 -0.73 -9.14 -0.49
CA ALA A 8 -0.29 -10.09 -1.51
C ALA A 8 -1.46 -10.87 -2.14
N ARG A 9 -2.54 -11.09 -1.36
CA ARG A 9 -3.79 -11.74 -1.82
C ARG A 9 -4.78 -10.77 -2.46
N SER A 10 -4.53 -9.45 -2.37
CA SER A 10 -5.40 -8.39 -2.88
C SER A 10 -5.28 -8.15 -4.39
N MET A 11 -4.76 -9.13 -5.15
CA MET A 11 -4.82 -9.10 -6.61
C MET A 11 -6.25 -9.07 -7.14
N SER A 12 -7.19 -9.71 -6.43
CA SER A 12 -8.61 -9.67 -6.78
C SER A 12 -9.25 -8.36 -6.32
N GLN A 13 -10.00 -7.72 -7.23
CA GLN A 13 -10.78 -6.52 -6.92
C GLN A 13 -11.71 -6.72 -5.72
N ARG A 14 -12.41 -7.87 -5.65
CA ARG A 14 -13.32 -8.20 -4.54
C ARG A 14 -12.59 -8.25 -3.19
N TYR A 15 -11.38 -8.77 -3.17
CA TYR A 15 -10.59 -8.85 -1.94
C TYR A 15 -10.10 -7.46 -1.54
N PHE A 16 -9.58 -6.67 -2.48
CA PHE A 16 -9.19 -5.28 -2.23
C PHE A 16 -10.35 -4.47 -1.64
N ASP A 17 -11.55 -4.59 -2.19
CA ASP A 17 -12.74 -3.90 -1.69
C ASP A 17 -13.11 -4.28 -0.24
N SER A 18 -12.80 -5.51 0.20
CA SER A 18 -13.04 -5.91 1.59
C SER A 18 -12.01 -5.36 2.59
N VAL A 19 -10.81 -4.99 2.15
CA VAL A 19 -9.70 -4.61 3.04
C VAL A 19 -9.29 -3.15 2.96
N LYS A 20 -9.71 -2.41 1.92
CA LYS A 20 -9.35 -0.98 1.73
C LYS A 20 -9.69 -0.08 2.92
N MET A 21 -10.78 -0.38 3.63
CA MET A 21 -11.19 0.35 4.83
C MET A 21 -10.18 0.24 5.98
N LEU A 22 -9.38 -0.83 6.04
CA LEU A 22 -8.36 -1.01 7.08
C LEU A 22 -7.23 0.02 6.99
N ILE A 23 -7.01 0.56 5.80
CA ILE A 23 -5.98 1.57 5.52
C ILE A 23 -6.59 2.95 5.23
N GLY A 24 -7.89 3.11 5.45
CA GLY A 24 -8.58 4.40 5.37
C GLY A 24 -8.69 4.98 3.96
N VAL A 25 -8.86 4.12 2.94
CA VAL A 25 -9.02 4.54 1.53
C VAL A 25 -10.25 3.90 0.90
N ASP A 26 -10.87 4.61 -0.04
CA ASP A 26 -12.08 4.14 -0.74
C ASP A 26 -11.76 3.44 -2.08
N ASN A 27 -10.59 3.69 -2.66
CA ASN A 27 -10.19 3.13 -3.96
C ASN A 27 -8.66 3.08 -4.17
N LYS A 28 -8.21 2.39 -5.22
CA LYS A 28 -6.78 2.24 -5.56
C LYS A 28 -6.10 3.59 -5.87
N ARG A 29 -6.83 4.56 -6.40
CA ARG A 29 -6.27 5.89 -6.70
C ARG A 29 -5.87 6.60 -5.41
N GLU A 30 -6.70 6.56 -4.37
CA GLU A 30 -6.37 7.13 -3.06
C GLU A 30 -5.16 6.46 -2.41
N VAL A 31 -4.98 5.15 -2.61
CA VAL A 31 -3.73 4.47 -2.21
C VAL A 31 -2.53 5.09 -2.91
N GLY A 32 -2.64 5.33 -4.22
CA GLY A 32 -1.59 5.98 -5.00
C GLY A 32 -1.28 7.39 -4.50
N GLU A 33 -2.30 8.19 -4.21
CA GLU A 33 -2.17 9.54 -3.67
C GLU A 33 -1.48 9.52 -2.29
N LEU A 34 -1.87 8.61 -1.39
CA LEU A 34 -1.22 8.41 -0.09
C LEU A 34 0.26 8.03 -0.25
N LEU A 35 0.60 7.12 -1.17
CA LEU A 35 1.98 6.72 -1.43
C LEU A 35 2.84 7.89 -1.94
N GLN A 36 2.27 8.79 -2.74
CA GLN A 36 2.99 9.99 -3.20
C GLN A 36 3.30 10.95 -2.04
N THR A 37 2.42 11.07 -1.04
CA THR A 37 2.71 11.90 0.15
C THR A 37 3.95 11.42 0.90
N PHE A 38 4.16 10.10 0.98
CA PHE A 38 5.34 9.51 1.62
C PHE A 38 6.63 9.70 0.82
N LYS A 39 6.55 9.82 -0.51
CA LYS A 39 7.72 10.06 -1.38
C LYS A 39 8.15 11.53 -1.39
N GLY A 40 7.20 12.45 -1.36
CA GLY A 40 7.46 13.90 -1.46
C GLY A 40 7.92 14.55 -0.15
N GLN A 41 7.59 13.97 1.00
CA GLN A 41 7.94 14.54 2.31
C GLN A 41 9.09 13.78 2.96
N HIS A 42 10.29 14.38 2.95
CA HIS A 42 11.42 13.92 3.75
C HIS A 42 11.01 13.83 5.23
N GLY A 43 10.91 12.62 5.77
CA GLY A 43 10.58 12.36 7.18
C GLY A 43 9.15 11.90 7.46
N ALA A 44 8.29 11.75 6.45
CA ALA A 44 6.92 11.24 6.65
C ALA A 44 6.87 9.75 7.03
N LEU A 45 7.91 8.98 6.68
CA LEU A 45 8.03 7.58 7.06
C LEU A 45 8.84 7.42 8.36
N PRO A 46 8.34 6.59 9.30
CA PRO A 46 9.10 6.16 10.46
C PRO A 46 10.50 5.66 10.07
N ARG A 47 11.52 6.14 10.79
CA ARG A 47 12.89 5.64 10.66
C ARG A 47 13.38 5.09 11.99
N TRP A 48 13.98 3.91 11.92
CA TRP A 48 14.67 3.28 13.04
C TRP A 48 16.16 3.22 12.71
N GLN A 49 16.93 4.16 13.26
CA GLN A 49 18.35 4.34 12.91
C GLN A 49 18.51 4.49 11.38
N PHE A 50 19.25 3.58 10.75
CA PHE A 50 19.51 3.56 9.30
C PHE A 50 18.41 2.84 8.50
N ASN A 51 17.36 2.34 9.16
CA ASN A 51 16.31 1.55 8.54
C ASN A 51 15.03 2.38 8.36
N THR A 52 14.39 2.16 7.22
CA THR A 52 13.05 2.62 6.89
C THR A 52 12.34 1.47 6.16
N PHE A 53 11.05 1.64 5.85
CA PHE A 53 10.31 0.70 5.03
C PHE A 53 9.86 1.34 3.72
N ASN A 54 9.52 0.51 2.74
CA ASN A 54 8.95 0.94 1.47
C ASN A 54 7.45 0.54 1.43
N PRO A 55 6.52 1.50 1.54
CA PRO A 55 5.08 1.21 1.56
C PRO A 55 4.57 0.67 0.21
N ASP A 56 5.14 1.06 -0.94
CA ASP A 56 4.75 0.52 -2.25
C ASP A 56 4.94 -1.01 -2.30
N VAL A 57 6.07 -1.48 -1.76
CA VAL A 57 6.40 -2.92 -1.70
C VAL A 57 5.52 -3.66 -0.70
N LEU A 58 5.28 -3.08 0.49
CA LEU A 58 4.47 -3.73 1.54
C LEU A 58 2.99 -3.86 1.15
N LEU A 59 2.46 -2.91 0.36
CA LEU A 59 1.10 -2.94 -0.16
C LEU A 59 0.96 -3.74 -1.45
N GLY A 60 2.06 -4.10 -2.12
CA GLY A 60 2.01 -4.71 -3.44
C GLY A 60 1.20 -3.86 -4.44
N TYR A 61 1.34 -2.53 -4.36
CA TYR A 61 0.45 -1.55 -4.98
C TYR A 61 0.13 -1.81 -6.46
N GLU A 62 1.16 -2.15 -7.24
CA GLU A 62 1.05 -2.48 -8.66
C GLU A 62 0.02 -3.58 -8.92
N MET A 63 -0.01 -4.59 -8.05
CA MET A 63 -0.82 -5.79 -8.20
C MET A 63 -2.23 -5.66 -7.63
N LEU A 64 -2.57 -4.60 -6.90
CA LEU A 64 -3.89 -4.43 -6.30
C LEU A 64 -5.00 -4.38 -7.36
N GLY A 65 -6.02 -5.23 -7.21
CA GLY A 65 -7.21 -5.23 -8.05
C GLY A 65 -6.99 -5.49 -9.54
N THR A 66 -5.81 -5.99 -9.94
CA THR A 66 -5.48 -6.26 -11.36
C THR A 66 -6.14 -7.52 -11.90
N ARG A 67 -6.65 -8.39 -11.02
CA ARG A 67 -7.35 -9.63 -11.38
C ARG A 67 -8.85 -9.45 -11.16
N SER A 68 -9.61 -9.58 -12.25
CA SER A 68 -11.08 -9.50 -12.28
C SER A 68 -11.74 -10.66 -11.56
#